data_AF-J1H2Z2-F1
#
_entry.id   AF-J1H2Z2-F1
#
_cell.length_a   1.000
_cell.length_b   1.000
_cell.length_c   1.000
_cell.angle_alpha   90.00
_cell.angle_beta   90.00
_cell.angle_gamma   90.00
#
_symmetry.space_group_name_H-M   'P 1'
#
loop_
_entity.id
_entity.type
_entity.pdbx_description
1 polymer ?
#
loop_
_entity_poly.entity_id
_entity_poly.type
_entity_poly.pdbx_seq_one_letter_code
_entity_poly.pdbx_strand_id
1 'polypeptide(L)'
;MDRALSEEFVDFLSRYLVLFQEFFALETQKYQDISQGQIDKLNDHVKVEEVFMLRSKGMEAERERLMQRTQVSVSTFRELLPHFDPDIRQQAEELFDDFSAVIIELKEMNLRCNYLTELRLRRVDAALKKMKKQPELQKKYDAKAREELNSAGFISKKV
;
A
#
# COMPACT_ATOMS: atom_id res chain seq x y z
N MET A 1 8.10 -21.87 25.41
CA MET A 1 8.90 -21.93 24.18
C MET A 1 10.36 -21.82 24.59
N ASP A 2 11.28 -22.49 23.90
CA ASP A 2 12.70 -22.30 24.19
C ASP A 2 13.16 -20.91 23.75
N ARG A 3 14.30 -20.48 24.29
CA ARG A 3 14.85 -19.15 24.02
C ARG A 3 15.20 -18.95 22.54
N ALA A 4 15.78 -19.96 21.88
CA ALA A 4 16.21 -19.85 20.49
C ALA A 4 15.02 -19.59 19.55
N LEU A 5 13.95 -20.37 19.68
CA LEU A 5 12.73 -20.15 18.90
C LEU A 5 12.07 -18.81 19.24
N SER A 6 12.10 -18.41 20.51
CA SER A 6 11.60 -17.10 20.92
C SER A 6 12.38 -15.94 20.27
N GLU A 7 13.72 -16.05 20.18
CA GLU A 7 14.58 -15.07 19.50
C GLU A 7 14.30 -15.04 17.98
N GLU A 8 14.06 -16.19 17.35
CA GLU A 8 13.65 -16.27 15.94
C GLU A 8 12.30 -15.56 15.69
N PHE A 9 11.34 -15.69 16.60
CA PHE A 9 10.07 -14.97 16.51
C PHE A 9 10.24 -13.46 16.67
N VAL A 10 11.14 -13.01 17.54
CA VAL A 10 11.46 -11.58 17.72
C VAL A 10 12.09 -11.00 16.46
N ASP A 11 13.06 -11.70 15.85
CA ASP A 11 13.65 -11.29 14.56
C ASP A 11 12.58 -11.21 13.46
N PHE A 12 11.75 -12.26 13.35
CA PHE A 12 10.64 -12.28 12.41
C PHE A 12 9.71 -11.08 12.61
N LEU A 13 9.27 -10.83 13.84
CA LEU A 13 8.34 -9.73 14.15
C LEU A 13 8.96 -8.36 13.86
N SER A 14 10.26 -8.21 14.11
CA SER A 14 11.01 -6.99 13.78
C SER A 14 11.03 -6.74 12.28
N ARG A 15 11.36 -7.76 11.47
CA ARG A 15 11.31 -7.67 9.99
C ARG A 15 9.89 -7.41 9.48
N TYR A 16 8.89 -8.02 10.12
CA TYR A 16 7.49 -7.84 9.77
C TYR A 16 7.02 -6.41 10.07
N LEU A 17 7.40 -5.86 11.22
CA LEU A 17 7.16 -4.47 11.58
C LEU A 17 7.75 -3.51 10.55
N VAL A 18 9.03 -3.67 10.21
CA VAL A 18 9.71 -2.82 9.22
C VAL A 18 8.99 -2.86 7.87
N LEU A 19 8.60 -4.06 7.41
CA LEU A 19 7.84 -4.22 6.17
C LEU A 19 6.56 -3.37 6.20
N PHE A 20 5.75 -3.47 7.27
CA PHE A 20 4.51 -2.71 7.35
C PHE A 20 4.70 -1.20 7.56
N GLN A 21 5.80 -0.78 8.19
CA GLN A 21 6.19 0.64 8.26
C GLN A 21 6.55 1.19 6.87
N GLU A 22 7.32 0.44 6.07
CA GLU A 22 7.61 0.81 4.67
C GLU A 22 6.32 1.00 3.87
N PHE A 23 5.35 0.10 4.07
CA PHE A 23 4.06 0.17 3.38
C PHE A 23 3.20 1.34 3.84
N PHE A 24 3.21 1.63 5.13
CA PHE A 24 2.52 2.81 5.65
C PHE A 24 3.09 4.10 5.06
N ALA A 25 4.41 4.19 4.91
CA ALA A 25 5.05 5.33 4.23
C ALA A 25 4.62 5.43 2.75
N LEU A 26 4.54 4.30 2.04
CA LEU A 26 4.05 4.24 0.67
C LEU A 26 2.60 4.74 0.55
N GLU A 27 1.70 4.24 1.40
CA GLU A 27 0.29 4.65 1.44
C GLU A 27 0.14 6.14 1.77
N THR A 28 0.98 6.66 2.66
CA THR A 28 1.03 8.09 2.98
C THR A 28 1.46 8.92 1.77
N GLN A 29 2.47 8.47 1.01
CA GLN A 29 2.88 9.14 -0.22
C GLN A 29 1.78 9.11 -1.29
N LYS A 30 1.11 7.97 -1.46
CA LYS A 30 -0.03 7.84 -2.37
C LYS A 30 -1.14 8.83 -2.00
N TYR A 31 -1.47 8.93 -0.72
CA TYR A 31 -2.45 9.91 -0.23
C TYR A 31 -2.06 11.35 -0.63
N GLN A 32 -0.80 11.72 -0.43
CA GLN A 32 -0.29 13.05 -0.78
C GLN A 32 -0.41 13.32 -2.28
N ASP A 33 -0.01 12.38 -3.14
CA ASP A 33 -0.08 12.54 -4.60
C ASP A 33 -1.53 12.68 -5.08
N ILE A 34 -2.47 11.87 -4.56
CA ILE A 34 -3.90 11.99 -4.88
C ILE A 34 -4.46 13.34 -4.38
N SER A 35 -4.03 13.79 -3.20
CA SER A 35 -4.45 15.08 -2.66
C SER A 35 -4.03 16.26 -3.54
N GLN A 36 -2.85 16.16 -4.17
CA GLN A 36 -2.31 17.13 -5.12
C GLN A 36 -2.86 16.97 -6.54
N GLY A 37 -3.69 15.95 -6.79
CA GLY A 37 -4.31 15.70 -8.09
C GLY A 37 -3.41 15.01 -9.11
N GLN A 38 -2.30 14.42 -8.67
CA GLN A 38 -1.36 13.66 -9.50
C GLN A 38 -1.89 12.24 -9.75
N ILE A 39 -3.05 12.14 -10.40
CA ILE A 39 -3.75 10.87 -10.65
C ILE A 39 -2.94 9.96 -11.58
N ASP A 40 -2.09 10.52 -12.44
CA ASP A 40 -1.16 9.82 -13.32
C ASP A 40 -0.18 8.90 -12.56
N LYS A 41 0.21 9.27 -11.34
CA LYS A 41 1.10 8.47 -10.48
C LYS A 41 0.42 7.28 -9.82
N LEU A 42 -0.91 7.22 -9.81
CA LEU A 42 -1.66 6.17 -9.12
C LEU A 42 -1.30 4.77 -9.64
N ASN A 43 -1.05 4.65 -10.94
CA ASN A 43 -0.66 3.38 -11.55
C ASN A 43 0.70 2.88 -11.04
N ASP A 44 1.64 3.77 -10.75
CA ASP A 44 2.94 3.38 -10.21
C ASP A 44 2.83 3.01 -8.73
N HIS A 45 1.99 3.72 -7.96
CA HIS A 45 1.67 3.31 -6.58
C HIS A 45 1.09 1.89 -6.53
N VAL A 46 0.13 1.56 -7.40
CA VAL A 46 -0.47 0.22 -7.47
C VAL A 46 0.57 -0.87 -7.76
N LYS A 47 1.53 -0.62 -8.67
CA LYS A 47 2.60 -1.60 -8.94
C LYS A 47 3.48 -1.84 -7.72
N VAL A 48 3.80 -0.79 -6.96
CA VAL A 48 4.61 -0.93 -5.74
C VAL A 48 3.82 -1.67 -4.65
N GLU A 49 2.51 -1.42 -4.54
CA GLU A 49 1.61 -2.18 -3.67
C GLU A 49 1.57 -3.67 -4.04
N GLU A 50 1.54 -4.02 -5.32
CA GLU A 50 1.59 -5.42 -5.76
C GLU A 50 2.89 -6.12 -5.33
N VAL A 51 4.03 -5.44 -5.47
CA VAL A 51 5.32 -5.94 -4.97
C VAL A 51 5.27 -6.13 -3.46
N PHE A 52 4.67 -5.19 -2.73
CA PHE A 52 4.50 -5.31 -1.29
C PHE A 52 3.63 -6.51 -0.90
N MET A 53 2.51 -6.72 -1.59
CA MET A 53 1.62 -7.85 -1.35
C MET A 53 2.33 -9.20 -1.56
N LEU A 54 3.24 -9.29 -2.54
CA LEU A 54 4.07 -10.48 -2.73
C LEU A 54 5.05 -10.70 -1.56
N ARG A 55 5.72 -9.63 -1.09
CA ARG A 55 6.62 -9.70 0.09
C ARG A 55 5.86 -10.13 1.34
N SER A 56 4.68 -9.55 1.58
CA SER A 56 3.82 -9.88 2.73
C SER A 56 3.39 -11.35 2.71
N LYS A 57 3.02 -11.90 1.55
CA LYS A 57 2.74 -13.35 1.41
C LYS A 57 3.93 -14.23 1.79
N GLY A 58 5.15 -13.82 1.42
CA GLY A 58 6.37 -14.53 1.81
C GLY A 58 6.57 -14.55 3.33
N MET A 59 6.36 -13.41 3.99
CA MET A 59 6.42 -13.31 5.45
C MET A 59 5.32 -14.12 6.13
N GLU A 60 4.11 -14.17 5.58
CA GLU A 60 3.02 -14.96 6.17
C GLU A 60 3.32 -16.47 6.12
N ALA A 61 3.92 -16.95 5.03
CA ALA A 61 4.40 -18.33 4.95
C ALA A 61 5.51 -18.62 5.97
N GLU A 62 6.39 -17.65 6.24
CA GLU A 62 7.39 -17.76 7.30
C GLU A 62 6.74 -17.80 8.70
N ARG A 63 5.75 -16.94 8.95
CA ARG A 63 4.95 -16.94 10.18
C ARG A 63 4.35 -18.31 10.44
N GLU A 64 3.69 -18.90 9.44
CA GLU A 64 3.08 -20.22 9.56
C GLU A 64 4.11 -21.30 9.90
N ARG A 65 5.28 -21.28 9.27
CA ARG A 65 6.38 -22.21 9.57
C ARG A 65 6.89 -22.06 11.00
N LEU A 66 7.03 -20.83 11.49
CA LEU A 66 7.42 -20.57 12.88
C LEU A 66 6.35 -21.07 13.86
N MET A 67 5.07 -20.80 13.58
CA MET A 67 3.96 -21.26 14.41
C MET A 67 3.90 -22.80 14.48
N GLN A 68 4.16 -23.50 13.38
CA GLN A 68 4.20 -24.98 13.35
C GLN A 68 5.31 -25.60 14.21
N ARG A 69 6.40 -24.85 14.45
CA ARG A 69 7.51 -25.30 15.32
C ARG A 69 7.20 -25.11 16.81
N THR A 70 6.15 -24.37 17.13
CA THR A 70 5.72 -24.22 18.52
C THR A 70 5.03 -25.51 18.98
N GLN A 71 5.26 -25.90 20.23
CA GLN A 71 4.55 -27.02 20.86
C GLN A 71 3.18 -26.58 21.43
N VAL A 72 2.74 -25.36 21.11
CA VAL A 72 1.56 -24.73 21.68
C VAL A 72 0.51 -24.57 20.60
N SER A 73 -0.69 -25.09 20.86
CA SER A 73 -1.83 -24.93 19.96
C SER A 73 -2.48 -23.56 20.13
N VAL A 74 -1.80 -22.51 19.67
CA VAL A 74 -2.33 -21.14 19.64
C VAL A 74 -2.57 -20.67 18.20
N SER A 75 -3.57 -19.82 18.03
CA SER A 75 -4.02 -19.35 16.71
C SER A 75 -3.43 -17.99 16.34
N THR A 76 -3.06 -17.18 17.34
CA THR A 76 -2.56 -15.82 17.13
C THR A 76 -1.23 -15.56 17.83
N PHE A 77 -0.51 -14.53 17.35
CA PHE A 77 0.75 -14.11 17.97
C PHE A 77 0.54 -13.59 19.40
N ARG A 78 -0.56 -12.86 19.65
CA ARG A 78 -0.94 -12.39 20.98
C ARG A 78 -1.11 -13.54 21.98
N GLU A 79 -1.71 -14.64 21.55
CA GLU A 79 -1.85 -15.86 22.36
C GLU A 79 -0.51 -16.55 22.59
N LEU A 80 0.46 -16.36 21.70
CA LEU A 80 1.81 -16.95 21.82
C LEU A 80 2.69 -16.21 22.83
N LEU A 81 2.54 -14.89 23.00
CA LEU A 81 3.39 -14.04 23.86
C LEU A 81 3.63 -14.61 25.29
N PRO A 82 2.63 -15.12 26.03
CA PRO A 82 2.85 -15.68 27.36
C PRO A 82 3.78 -16.91 27.38
N HIS A 83 3.96 -17.57 26.23
CA HIS A 83 4.80 -18.75 26.09
C HIS A 83 6.24 -18.44 25.69
N PHE A 84 6.59 -17.17 25.42
CA PHE A 84 7.97 -16.76 25.16
C PHE A 84 8.84 -16.97 26.39
N ASP A 85 10.12 -17.17 26.13
CA ASP A 85 11.16 -17.13 27.16
C ASP A 85 11.06 -15.82 27.96
N PRO A 86 11.07 -15.88 29.31
CA PRO A 86 10.86 -14.70 30.15
C PRO A 86 11.84 -13.56 29.90
N ASP A 87 13.09 -13.84 29.49
CA ASP A 87 14.12 -12.82 29.30
C ASP A 87 13.83 -11.92 28.09
N ILE A 88 13.07 -12.41 27.11
CA ILE A 88 12.80 -11.70 25.85
C ILE A 88 11.31 -11.42 25.63
N ARG A 89 10.44 -11.88 26.53
CA ARG A 89 9.00 -11.68 26.43
C ARG A 89 8.62 -10.22 26.33
N GLN A 90 9.22 -9.37 27.16
CA GLN A 90 8.94 -7.93 27.14
C GLN A 90 9.25 -7.32 25.77
N GLN A 91 10.38 -7.66 25.17
CA GLN A 91 10.73 -7.20 23.82
C GLN A 91 9.71 -7.66 22.77
N ALA A 92 9.24 -8.91 22.87
CA ALA A 92 8.23 -9.43 21.96
C ALA A 92 6.86 -8.73 22.13
N GLU A 93 6.49 -8.38 23.36
CA GLU A 93 5.28 -7.60 23.68
C GLU A 93 5.36 -6.18 23.10
N GLU A 94 6.47 -5.48 23.31
CA GLU A 94 6.70 -4.13 22.77
C GLU A 94 6.62 -4.11 21.23
N LEU A 95 7.32 -5.06 20.56
CA LEU A 95 7.26 -5.19 19.11
C LEU A 95 5.86 -5.52 18.60
N PHE A 96 5.08 -6.29 19.35
CA PHE A 96 3.71 -6.64 18.97
C PHE A 96 2.78 -5.43 19.08
N ASP A 97 2.95 -4.61 20.11
CA ASP A 97 2.19 -3.38 20.30
C ASP A 97 2.51 -2.36 19.19
N ASP A 98 3.80 -2.16 18.88
CA ASP A 98 4.24 -1.32 17.76
C ASP A 98 3.66 -1.79 16.43
N PHE A 99 3.73 -3.10 16.17
CA PHE A 99 3.15 -3.70 14.97
C PHE A 99 1.63 -3.48 14.89
N SER A 100 0.93 -3.70 16.00
CA SER A 100 -0.52 -3.49 16.08
C SER A 100 -0.91 -2.05 15.79
N ALA A 101 -0.14 -1.08 16.31
CA ALA A 101 -0.35 0.34 16.03
C ALA A 101 -0.18 0.67 14.54
N VAL A 102 0.91 0.22 13.91
CA VAL A 102 1.16 0.43 12.47
C VAL A 102 0.05 -0.17 11.61
N ILE A 103 -0.45 -1.37 11.96
CA ILE A 103 -1.55 -2.00 11.21
C ILE A 103 -2.84 -1.18 11.30
N ILE A 104 -3.14 -0.59 12.46
CA ILE A 104 -4.31 0.28 12.63
C ILE A 104 -4.17 1.53 11.76
N GLU A 105 -3.03 2.21 11.84
CA GLU A 105 -2.76 3.42 11.05
C GLU A 105 -2.82 3.15 9.55
N LEU A 106 -2.27 2.02 9.11
CA LEU A 106 -2.30 1.60 7.72
C LEU A 106 -3.73 1.38 7.21
N LYS A 107 -4.58 0.72 8.01
CA LYS A 107 -6.00 0.52 7.65
C LYS A 107 -6.72 1.86 7.51
N GLU A 108 -6.48 2.80 8.43
CA GLU A 108 -7.04 4.14 8.33
C GLU A 108 -6.55 4.90 7.10
N MET A 109 -5.25 4.83 6.80
CA MET A 109 -4.67 5.50 5.63
C MET A 109 -5.25 4.94 4.33
N ASN A 110 -5.36 3.61 4.22
CA ASN A 110 -5.95 2.98 3.03
C ASN A 110 -7.42 3.42 2.82
N LEU A 111 -8.22 3.50 3.89
CA LEU A 111 -9.58 4.03 3.82
C LEU A 111 -9.61 5.49 3.31
N ARG A 112 -8.69 6.34 3.78
CA ARG A 112 -8.55 7.73 3.33
C ARG A 112 -8.15 7.82 1.86
N CYS A 113 -7.19 7.01 1.43
CA CYS A 113 -6.77 6.89 0.02
C CYS A 113 -7.95 6.51 -0.88
N ASN A 114 -8.73 5.49 -0.50
CA ASN A 114 -9.87 5.02 -1.27
C ASN A 114 -10.94 6.10 -1.39
N TYR A 115 -11.32 6.71 -0.26
CA TYR A 115 -12.29 7.80 -0.23
C TYR A 115 -11.89 8.97 -1.14
N LEU A 116 -10.62 9.40 -1.05
CA LEU A 116 -10.12 10.52 -1.83
C LEU A 116 -10.05 10.19 -3.33
N THR A 117 -9.62 8.98 -3.67
CA THR A 117 -9.60 8.49 -5.06
C THR A 117 -11.00 8.49 -5.65
N GLU A 118 -12.00 7.95 -4.93
CA GLU A 118 -13.39 7.98 -5.36
C GLU A 118 -13.90 9.41 -5.58
N LEU A 119 -13.61 10.33 -4.64
CA LEU A 119 -14.02 11.73 -4.75
C LEU A 119 -13.43 12.38 -6.00
N ARG A 120 -12.15 12.11 -6.30
CA ARG A 120 -11.46 12.63 -7.48
C ARG A 120 -12.06 12.06 -8.78
N LEU A 121 -12.31 10.77 -8.84
CA LEU A 121 -12.94 10.12 -10.00
C LEU A 121 -14.35 10.68 -10.26
N ARG A 122 -15.17 10.86 -9.22
CA ARG A 122 -16.51 11.49 -9.36
C ARG A 122 -16.43 12.91 -9.93
N ARG A 123 -15.41 13.69 -9.58
CA ARG A 123 -15.19 15.03 -10.14
C ARG A 123 -14.80 14.97 -11.63
N VAL A 124 -13.93 14.04 -12.00
CA VAL A 124 -13.58 13.80 -13.41
C VAL A 124 -14.81 13.39 -14.22
N ASP A 125 -15.62 12.45 -13.71
CA ASP A 125 -16.87 12.03 -14.34
C ASP A 125 -17.86 13.19 -14.53
N ALA A 126 -18.02 14.04 -13.51
CA ALA A 126 -18.87 15.22 -13.59
C ALA A 126 -18.38 16.21 -14.67
N ALA A 127 -17.06 16.43 -14.76
CA ALA A 127 -16.45 17.27 -15.78
C ALA A 127 -16.67 16.68 -17.18
N LEU A 128 -16.44 15.38 -17.37
CA LEU A 128 -16.68 14.68 -18.64
C LEU A 128 -18.16 14.74 -19.06
N LYS A 129 -19.09 14.55 -18.13
CA LYS A 129 -20.54 14.67 -18.39
C LYS A 129 -20.93 16.09 -18.79
N LYS A 130 -20.34 17.12 -18.16
CA LYS A 130 -20.58 18.53 -18.53
C LYS A 130 -20.07 18.82 -19.93
N MET A 131 -18.89 18.32 -20.29
CA MET A 131 -18.32 18.47 -21.64
C MET A 131 -19.20 17.78 -22.70
N LYS A 132 -19.66 16.56 -22.45
CA LYS A 132 -20.57 15.81 -23.36
C LYS A 132 -21.91 16.52 -23.60
N LYS A 133 -22.39 17.32 -22.65
CA LYS A 133 -23.63 18.11 -22.78
C LYS A 133 -23.43 19.45 -23.52
N GLN A 134 -22.19 19.80 -23.91
CA GLN A 134 -21.86 21.02 -24.66
C GLN A 134 -21.13 20.67 -25.97
N PRO A 135 -21.86 20.43 -27.08
CA PRO A 135 -21.27 19.97 -28.35
C PRO A 135 -20.24 20.93 -28.95
N GLU A 136 -20.35 22.23 -28.66
CA GLU A 136 -19.40 23.28 -29.04
C GLU A 136 -18.02 23.12 -28.37
N LEU A 137 -17.99 22.69 -27.10
CA LEU A 137 -16.74 22.47 -26.34
C LEU A 137 -16.09 21.14 -26.74
N GLN A 138 -16.89 20.08 -26.94
CA GLN A 138 -16.42 18.80 -27.46
C GLN A 138 -15.65 18.98 -28.77
N LYS A 139 -16.21 19.73 -29.73
CA LYS A 139 -15.56 20.05 -31.01
C LYS A 139 -14.23 20.81 -30.85
N LYS A 140 -14.12 21.74 -29.91
CA LYS A 140 -12.89 22.51 -29.67
C LYS A 140 -11.77 21.66 -29.07
N TYR A 141 -12.08 20.74 -28.15
CA TYR A 141 -11.09 19.83 -27.58
C TYR A 141 -10.68 18.73 -28.57
N ASP A 142 -11.62 18.15 -29.31
CA ASP A 142 -11.32 17.18 -30.37
C ASP A 142 -10.47 17.81 -31.48
N ALA A 143 -10.71 19.08 -31.82
CA ALA A 143 -9.86 19.83 -32.73
C ALA A 143 -8.46 20.05 -32.16
N LYS A 144 -8.33 20.44 -30.89
CA LYS A 144 -7.04 20.66 -30.24
C LYS A 144 -6.21 19.39 -30.09
N ALA A 145 -6.83 18.27 -29.70
CA ALA A 145 -6.17 16.96 -29.63
C ALA A 145 -5.70 16.48 -31.01
N ARG A 146 -6.47 16.78 -32.08
CA ARG A 146 -6.06 16.51 -33.47
C ARG A 146 -4.92 17.43 -33.94
N GLU A 147 -4.89 18.69 -33.54
CA GLU A 147 -3.77 19.60 -33.81
C GLU A 147 -2.48 19.17 -33.09
N GLU A 148 -2.57 18.71 -31.85
CA GLU A 148 -1.42 18.17 -31.11
C GLU A 148 -0.87 16.88 -31.75
N LEU A 149 -1.74 15.98 -32.23
CA LEU A 149 -1.34 14.80 -33.01
C LEU A 149 -0.70 15.16 -34.37
N ASN A 150 -1.23 16.18 -35.06
CA ASN A 150 -0.70 16.62 -36.36
C ASN A 150 0.61 17.41 -36.24
N SER A 151 0.81 18.16 -35.15
CA SER A 151 2.05 18.90 -34.88
C SER A 151 3.19 17.99 -34.40
N ALA A 152 2.88 16.92 -33.66
CA ALA A 152 3.86 15.87 -33.33
C ALA A 152 4.36 15.12 -34.58
N GLY A 153 3.56 15.08 -35.66
CA GLY A 153 3.94 14.50 -36.95
C GLY A 153 4.93 15.33 -37.79
N PHE A 154 5.27 16.56 -37.38
CA PHE A 154 6.10 17.46 -38.19
C PHE A 154 7.61 17.39 -37.88
N ILE A 155 8.05 16.69 -36.82
CA ILE A 155 9.48 16.54 -36.44
C ILE A 155 9.98 15.10 -36.62
N SER A 156 9.51 14.38 -37.63
CA SER A 156 10.18 13.15 -38.08
C SER A 156 10.18 13.04 -39.60
N LYS A 157 10.85 13.99 -40.23
CA LYS A 157 11.49 13.87 -41.55
C LYS A 157 12.48 15.01 -41.70
N LYS A 158 13.69 14.84 -41.17
CA LYS A 158 14.92 15.41 -41.74
C LYS A 158 16.17 14.77 -41.13
N VAL A 159 16.83 14.01 -42.01
CA VAL A 159 18.24 13.58 -42.06
C VAL A 159 18.70 12.61 -40.99
#